data_AF-A0A812N6G6-F1
#
_entry.id   AF-A0A812N6G6-F1
#
_cell.length_a   1.000
_cell.length_b   1.000
_cell.length_c   1.000
_cell.angle_alpha   90.00
_cell.angle_beta   90.00
_cell.angle_gamma   90.00
#
_symmetry.space_group_name_H-M   'P 1'
#
loop_
_entity.id
_entity.type
_entity.pdbx_description
1 polymer ?
#
loop_
_entity_poly.entity_id
_entity_poly.type
_entity_poly.pdbx_seq_one_letter_code
_entity_poly.pdbx_strand_id
1 'polypeptide(L)'
;VESLPQASQMLFCEDGMAWPQLDAFLARCKHMGGLHCLVQVQRLSYSMQHKLVDRIKSGWLGSSFRLVILAMAEDDTQVHALREIPPQSAHSLSPEGVEDFVRKLAPSLMVVTSEEAGCGKTETIRQRAFAQQRVPVTIPLSGPLDVADLVRRLLEVDWKPFHCLHLDIGPTLQPEMLSDTLTQLSLWGVVQAAQADGSICVLPCSTTFVELANLSTRLLLDLPFCRLVPPKRVRFEMRAFQVSDNPRSPVQAVCCMLDALDRNTLNSRAPKIGVTALSEARCQDLLQAYVVRRMQHAS
;
A
#
# COMPACT_ATOMS: atom_id res chain seq x y z
N VAL A 1 8.05 -18.13 -19.46
CA VAL A 1 7.63 -17.06 -18.54
C VAL A 1 6.49 -16.35 -19.24
N GLU A 2 5.24 -16.62 -18.85
CA GLU A 2 4.13 -15.79 -19.32
C GLU A 2 4.32 -14.41 -18.70
N SER A 3 4.56 -13.41 -19.55
CA SER A 3 4.77 -12.03 -19.10
C SER A 3 3.48 -11.49 -18.49
N LEU A 4 3.54 -11.04 -17.24
CA LEU A 4 2.47 -10.26 -16.61
C LEU A 4 2.14 -9.03 -17.46
N PRO A 5 0.87 -8.57 -17.47
CA PRO A 5 0.52 -7.35 -18.19
C PRO A 5 1.27 -6.16 -17.59
N GLN A 6 1.82 -5.32 -18.45
CA GLN A 6 2.37 -4.02 -18.05
C GLN A 6 1.24 -3.05 -17.71
N ALA A 7 1.54 -1.98 -16.97
CA ALA A 7 0.57 -0.94 -16.65
C ALA A 7 -0.17 -0.38 -17.89
N SER A 8 0.53 -0.23 -19.03
CA SER A 8 -0.05 0.22 -20.30
C SER A 8 -1.03 -0.78 -20.94
N GLN A 9 -0.98 -2.04 -20.51
CA GLN A 9 -1.83 -3.15 -20.96
C GLN A 9 -3.01 -3.39 -20.03
N MET A 10 -3.17 -2.59 -18.97
CA MET A 10 -4.28 -2.70 -18.03
C MET A 10 -5.15 -1.44 -18.10
N LEU A 11 -6.47 -1.63 -18.03
CA LEU A 11 -7.44 -0.55 -17.86
C LEU A 11 -8.43 -0.93 -16.76
N PHE A 12 -8.47 -0.12 -15.70
CA PHE A 12 -9.44 -0.26 -14.62
C PHE A 12 -10.70 0.51 -15.00
N CYS A 13 -11.82 -0.21 -15.09
CA CYS A 13 -13.12 0.38 -15.39
C CYS A 13 -13.68 1.02 -14.13
N GLU A 14 -14.25 2.21 -14.28
CA GLU A 14 -14.88 2.96 -13.20
C GLU A 14 -16.22 3.51 -13.68
N ASP A 15 -17.10 3.80 -12.72
CA ASP A 15 -18.38 4.45 -12.99
C ASP A 15 -18.11 5.82 -13.63
N GLY A 16 -18.84 6.17 -14.68
CA GLY A 16 -18.66 7.46 -15.38
C GLY A 16 -17.51 7.51 -16.39
N MET A 17 -16.77 6.41 -16.61
CA MET A 17 -15.75 6.32 -17.66
C MET A 17 -16.30 6.71 -19.04
N ALA A 18 -15.55 7.52 -19.78
CA ALA A 18 -15.93 7.98 -21.11
C ALA A 18 -15.54 6.97 -22.21
N TRP A 19 -16.41 6.80 -23.22
CA TRP A 19 -16.16 5.89 -24.35
C TRP A 19 -14.82 6.10 -25.06
N PRO A 20 -14.35 7.33 -25.34
CA PRO A 20 -13.07 7.53 -26.04
C PRO A 20 -11.88 6.92 -25.29
N GLN A 21 -11.91 6.89 -23.96
CA GLN A 21 -10.86 6.26 -23.15
C GLN A 21 -10.84 4.75 -23.34
N LEU A 22 -12.02 4.11 -23.27
CA LEU A 22 -12.17 2.67 -23.50
C LEU A 22 -11.84 2.28 -24.94
N ASP A 23 -12.33 3.01 -25.94
CA ASP A 23 -12.04 2.74 -27.36
C ASP A 23 -10.55 2.92 -27.68
N ALA A 24 -9.89 3.93 -27.10
CA ALA A 24 -8.45 4.11 -27.23
C ALA A 24 -7.67 2.92 -26.65
N PHE A 25 -8.11 2.34 -25.53
CA PHE A 25 -7.51 1.13 -24.98
C PHE A 25 -7.71 -0.08 -25.90
N LEU A 26 -8.93 -0.31 -26.40
CA LEU A 26 -9.23 -1.41 -27.33
C LEU A 26 -8.42 -1.28 -28.64
N ALA A 27 -8.25 -0.07 -29.15
CA ALA A 27 -7.38 0.20 -30.29
C ALA A 27 -5.93 -0.17 -30.00
N ARG A 28 -5.39 0.21 -28.83
CA ARG A 28 -4.04 -0.20 -28.41
C ARG A 28 -3.89 -1.71 -28.30
N CYS A 29 -4.89 -2.43 -27.80
CA CYS A 29 -4.88 -3.89 -27.71
C CYS A 29 -4.60 -4.52 -29.08
N LYS A 30 -5.29 -4.02 -30.12
CA LYS A 30 -5.15 -4.49 -31.50
C LYS A 30 -3.76 -4.27 -32.08
N HIS A 31 -3.11 -3.17 -31.72
CA HIS A 31 -1.82 -2.77 -32.31
C HIS A 31 -0.60 -3.28 -31.54
N MET A 32 -0.68 -3.42 -30.21
CA MET A 32 0.50 -3.67 -29.37
C MET A 32 0.78 -5.15 -29.08
N GLY A 33 -0.05 -6.09 -29.55
CA GLY A 33 0.12 -7.52 -29.26
C GLY A 33 0.12 -7.82 -27.75
N GLY A 34 0.35 -9.07 -27.36
CA GLY A 34 0.49 -9.43 -25.95
C GLY A 34 -0.84 -9.58 -25.20
N LEU A 35 -0.76 -9.51 -23.86
CA LEU A 35 -1.89 -9.70 -22.94
C LEU A 35 -2.37 -8.35 -22.43
N HIS A 36 -3.65 -8.03 -22.66
CA HIS A 36 -4.31 -6.83 -22.19
C HIS A 36 -5.46 -7.20 -21.24
N CYS A 37 -5.69 -6.37 -20.22
CA CYS A 37 -6.68 -6.65 -19.17
C CYS A 37 -7.65 -5.47 -19.01
N LEU A 38 -8.95 -5.74 -19.17
CA LEU A 38 -10.02 -4.88 -18.67
C LEU A 38 -10.42 -5.37 -17.28
N VAL A 39 -10.27 -4.52 -16.28
CA VAL A 39 -10.52 -4.87 -14.87
C VAL A 39 -11.76 -4.15 -14.37
N GLN A 40 -12.56 -4.81 -13.53
CA GLN A 40 -13.80 -4.27 -12.94
C GLN A 40 -14.85 -3.83 -13.98
N VAL A 41 -14.95 -4.57 -15.09
CA VAL A 41 -15.84 -4.22 -16.22
C VAL A 41 -17.32 -4.02 -15.81
N GLN A 42 -17.76 -4.62 -14.69
CA GLN A 42 -19.10 -4.45 -14.14
C GLN A 42 -19.42 -2.99 -13.78
N ARG A 43 -18.41 -2.16 -13.52
CA ARG A 43 -18.56 -0.72 -13.21
C ARG A 43 -18.87 0.14 -14.45
N LEU A 44 -18.78 -0.44 -15.64
CA LEU A 44 -19.22 0.24 -16.85
C LEU A 44 -20.75 0.30 -16.88
N SER A 45 -21.32 1.43 -17.30
CA SER A 45 -22.76 1.53 -17.51
C SER A 45 -23.24 0.53 -18.58
N TYR A 46 -24.52 0.17 -18.53
CA TYR A 46 -25.13 -0.78 -19.47
C TYR A 46 -24.87 -0.40 -20.96
N SER A 47 -24.97 0.89 -21.29
CA SER A 47 -24.70 1.39 -22.65
C SER A 47 -23.22 1.31 -23.03
N MET A 48 -22.30 1.44 -22.07
CA MET A 48 -20.86 1.23 -22.30
C MET A 48 -20.52 -0.24 -22.52
N GLN A 49 -21.15 -1.14 -21.78
CA GLN A 49 -20.95 -2.57 -21.99
C GLN A 49 -21.44 -3.03 -23.36
N HIS A 50 -22.60 -2.55 -23.83
CA HIS A 50 -23.07 -2.85 -25.18
C HIS A 50 -22.11 -2.37 -26.27
N LYS A 51 -21.65 -1.12 -26.16
CA LYS A 51 -20.65 -0.59 -27.10
C LYS A 51 -19.35 -1.41 -27.08
N LEU A 52 -18.91 -1.84 -25.89
CA LEU A 52 -17.75 -2.73 -25.74
C LEU A 52 -17.98 -4.06 -26.46
N VAL A 53 -19.14 -4.69 -26.28
CA VAL A 53 -19.52 -5.95 -26.94
C VAL A 53 -19.53 -5.79 -28.46
N ASP A 54 -20.19 -4.74 -28.97
CA ASP A 54 -20.24 -4.43 -30.41
C ASP A 54 -18.84 -4.20 -30.98
N ARG A 55 -18.00 -3.47 -30.23
CA ARG A 55 -16.61 -3.19 -30.63
C ARG A 55 -15.76 -4.45 -30.68
N ILE A 56 -15.94 -5.36 -29.72
CA ILE A 56 -15.27 -6.66 -29.69
C ILE A 56 -15.75 -7.53 -30.86
N LYS A 57 -17.06 -7.69 -31.03
CA LYS A 57 -17.64 -8.51 -32.12
C LYS A 57 -17.26 -8.02 -33.52
N SER A 58 -17.19 -6.70 -33.73
CA SER A 58 -16.98 -6.10 -35.05
C SER A 58 -15.52 -6.08 -35.54
N GLY A 59 -14.53 -6.22 -34.66
CA GLY A 59 -13.15 -5.85 -35.02
C GLY A 59 -12.03 -6.82 -34.62
N TRP A 60 -12.38 -7.94 -33.97
CA TRP A 60 -11.41 -8.74 -33.20
C TRP A 60 -11.05 -10.11 -33.80
N LEU A 61 -11.69 -10.51 -34.90
CA LEU A 61 -11.30 -11.70 -35.65
C LEU A 61 -9.88 -11.52 -36.24
N GLY A 62 -8.98 -12.47 -35.94
CA GLY A 62 -7.65 -12.58 -36.57
C GLY A 62 -6.52 -11.74 -35.94
N SER A 63 -6.70 -11.21 -34.72
CA SER A 63 -5.70 -10.36 -34.08
C SER A 63 -4.73 -11.16 -33.20
N SER A 64 -3.44 -10.79 -33.17
CA SER A 64 -2.37 -11.51 -32.44
C SER A 64 -2.26 -11.14 -30.95
N PHE A 65 -3.35 -10.70 -30.32
CA PHE A 65 -3.37 -10.25 -28.93
C PHE A 65 -4.42 -11.01 -28.13
N ARG A 66 -4.23 -11.03 -26.81
CA ARG A 66 -5.16 -11.63 -25.84
C ARG A 66 -5.78 -10.52 -25.02
N LEU A 67 -7.10 -10.45 -24.96
CA LEU A 67 -7.81 -9.62 -23.98
C LEU A 67 -8.40 -10.53 -22.91
N VAL A 68 -8.14 -10.17 -21.67
CA VAL A 68 -8.81 -10.73 -20.51
C VAL A 68 -9.77 -9.67 -19.97
N ILE A 69 -11.02 -10.08 -19.76
CA ILE A 69 -12.04 -9.26 -19.13
C ILE A 69 -12.25 -9.84 -17.73
N LEU A 70 -11.96 -9.05 -16.71
CA LEU A 70 -12.11 -9.42 -15.31
C LEU A 70 -13.34 -8.71 -14.73
N ALA A 71 -14.27 -9.52 -14.22
CA ALA A 71 -15.47 -9.08 -13.53
C ALA A 71 -15.56 -9.72 -12.14
N MET A 72 -16.23 -9.05 -11.20
CA MET A 72 -16.56 -9.63 -9.90
C MET A 72 -17.76 -10.58 -10.03
N ALA A 73 -17.68 -11.76 -9.40
CA ALA A 73 -18.67 -12.82 -9.55
C ALA A 73 -20.03 -12.52 -8.91
N GLU A 74 -20.09 -11.58 -7.96
CA GLU A 74 -21.31 -11.23 -7.20
C GLU A 74 -22.25 -10.28 -7.99
N ASP A 75 -21.78 -9.72 -9.11
CA ASP A 75 -22.51 -8.75 -9.94
C ASP A 75 -23.11 -9.39 -11.20
N ASP A 76 -23.74 -10.55 -11.05
CA ASP A 76 -24.25 -11.34 -12.17
C ASP A 76 -25.33 -10.60 -13.00
N THR A 77 -25.97 -9.60 -12.41
CA THR A 77 -26.91 -8.67 -13.07
C THR A 77 -26.24 -7.51 -13.79
N GLN A 78 -25.04 -7.10 -13.39
CA GLN A 78 -24.37 -5.93 -13.96
C GLN A 78 -23.50 -6.27 -15.17
N VAL A 79 -23.15 -7.53 -15.43
CA VAL A 79 -22.32 -7.94 -16.58
C VAL A 79 -23.11 -8.59 -17.72
N HIS A 80 -24.44 -8.44 -17.73
CA HIS A 80 -25.33 -9.16 -18.65
C HIS A 80 -24.96 -9.01 -20.14
N ALA A 81 -24.56 -7.82 -20.59
CA ALA A 81 -24.17 -7.61 -21.99
C ALA A 81 -22.88 -8.38 -22.34
N LEU A 82 -21.96 -8.55 -21.38
CA LEU A 82 -20.69 -9.25 -21.62
C LEU A 82 -20.84 -10.75 -21.81
N ARG A 83 -21.97 -11.34 -21.37
CA ARG A 83 -22.28 -12.76 -21.64
C ARG A 83 -22.46 -13.03 -23.13
N GLU A 84 -22.72 -12.00 -23.94
CA GLU A 84 -22.75 -12.13 -25.38
C GLU A 84 -21.36 -12.39 -26.00
N ILE A 85 -20.28 -12.21 -25.22
CA ILE A 85 -18.93 -12.59 -25.60
C ILE A 85 -18.68 -13.99 -25.04
N PRO A 86 -18.67 -15.05 -25.88
CA PRO A 86 -18.41 -16.39 -25.39
C PRO A 86 -16.97 -16.47 -24.84
N PRO A 87 -16.76 -16.87 -23.57
CA PRO A 87 -15.42 -17.01 -23.03
C PRO A 87 -14.70 -18.15 -23.76
N GLN A 88 -13.50 -17.89 -24.27
CA GLN A 88 -12.65 -18.94 -24.86
C GLN A 88 -12.11 -19.90 -23.78
N SER A 89 -11.96 -19.40 -22.54
CA SER A 89 -11.52 -20.15 -21.36
C SER A 89 -12.02 -19.46 -20.10
N ALA A 90 -12.51 -20.22 -19.12
CA ALA A 90 -12.87 -19.72 -17.79
C ALA A 90 -11.98 -20.39 -16.74
N HIS A 91 -11.30 -19.59 -15.94
CA HIS A 91 -10.44 -20.06 -14.87
C HIS A 91 -10.87 -19.40 -13.55
N SER A 92 -11.04 -20.21 -12.52
CA SER A 92 -11.15 -19.72 -11.14
C SER A 92 -9.80 -19.92 -10.44
N LEU A 93 -9.40 -18.93 -9.65
CA LEU A 93 -8.26 -19.06 -8.75
C LEU A 93 -8.79 -19.45 -7.37
N SER A 94 -8.16 -20.44 -6.74
CA SER A 94 -8.42 -20.71 -5.32
C SER A 94 -7.85 -19.57 -4.46
N PRO A 95 -8.38 -19.33 -3.25
CA PRO A 95 -7.84 -18.32 -2.34
C PRO A 95 -6.32 -18.46 -2.11
N GLU A 96 -5.84 -19.69 -1.95
CA GLU A 96 -4.42 -20.00 -1.76
C GLU A 96 -3.60 -19.67 -3.01
N GLY A 97 -4.14 -19.96 -4.20
CA GLY A 97 -3.52 -19.60 -5.47
C GLY A 97 -3.39 -18.09 -5.67
N VAL A 98 -4.35 -17.31 -5.18
CA VAL A 98 -4.30 -15.84 -5.21
C VAL A 98 -3.21 -15.32 -4.29
N GLU A 99 -3.11 -15.84 -3.06
CA GLU A 99 -2.09 -15.41 -2.10
C GLU A 99 -0.67 -15.68 -2.63
N ASP A 100 -0.43 -16.88 -3.16
CA ASP A 100 0.85 -17.25 -3.77
C ASP A 100 1.20 -16.38 -4.99
N PHE A 101 0.19 -16.02 -5.79
CA PHE A 101 0.37 -15.12 -6.92
C PHE A 101 0.74 -13.72 -6.47
N VAL A 102 0.03 -13.17 -5.48
CA VAL A 102 0.31 -11.83 -4.92
C VAL A 102 1.73 -11.75 -4.35
N ARG A 103 2.18 -12.78 -3.62
CA ARG A 103 3.55 -12.85 -3.09
C ARG A 103 4.62 -12.86 -4.20
N LYS A 104 4.34 -13.50 -5.34
CA LYS A 104 5.23 -13.51 -6.51
C LYS A 104 5.21 -12.19 -7.27
N LEU A 105 4.03 -11.56 -7.36
CA LEU A 105 3.81 -10.30 -8.07
C LEU A 105 4.49 -9.12 -7.36
N ALA A 106 4.32 -9.03 -6.04
CA ALA A 106 4.79 -7.92 -5.23
C ALA A 106 5.63 -8.41 -4.03
N PRO A 107 6.80 -9.03 -4.25
CA PRO A 107 7.60 -9.65 -3.18
C PRO A 107 8.18 -8.64 -2.18
N SER A 108 8.21 -7.36 -2.53
CA SER A 108 8.70 -6.27 -1.67
C SER A 108 7.57 -5.50 -0.98
N LEU A 109 6.31 -5.88 -1.20
CA LEU A 109 5.17 -5.26 -0.55
C LEU A 109 5.12 -5.65 0.92
N MET A 110 4.97 -4.66 1.80
CA MET A 110 4.78 -4.89 3.22
C MET A 110 3.72 -3.94 3.75
N VAL A 111 2.73 -4.52 4.42
CA VAL A 111 1.68 -3.78 5.12
C VAL A 111 1.96 -3.87 6.62
N VAL A 112 1.94 -2.74 7.34
CA VAL A 112 2.13 -2.69 8.79
C VAL A 112 0.95 -2.03 9.48
N THR A 113 0.65 -2.50 10.69
CA THR A 113 -0.35 -1.89 11.58
C THR A 113 0.09 -2.10 13.03
N SER A 114 -0.58 -1.47 13.99
CA SER A 114 -0.30 -1.60 15.41
C SER A 114 -1.58 -1.44 16.24
N GLU A 115 -1.61 -2.02 17.43
CA GLU A 115 -2.77 -1.87 18.33
C GLU A 115 -2.96 -0.41 18.77
N GLU A 116 -1.84 0.27 19.03
CA GLU A 116 -1.82 1.65 19.53
C GLU A 116 -0.96 2.56 18.65
N ALA A 117 -1.09 3.88 18.86
CA ALA A 117 -0.21 4.86 18.24
C ALA A 117 1.21 4.75 18.83
N GLY A 118 2.22 5.14 18.06
CA GLY A 118 3.58 5.24 18.58
C GLY A 118 4.33 3.90 18.77
N CYS A 119 3.78 2.76 18.33
CA CYS A 119 4.47 1.47 18.43
C CYS A 119 5.66 1.28 17.46
N GLY A 120 6.01 2.28 16.65
CA GLY A 120 7.16 2.20 15.73
C GLY A 120 6.87 1.64 14.33
N LYS A 121 5.64 1.81 13.81
CA LYS A 121 5.27 1.40 12.43
C LYS A 121 6.18 2.02 11.38
N THR A 122 6.26 3.35 11.36
CA THR A 122 7.11 4.11 10.43
C THR A 122 8.59 3.73 10.57
N GLU A 123 9.06 3.48 11.78
CA GLU A 123 10.45 3.07 12.02
C GLU A 123 10.72 1.66 11.49
N THR A 124 9.76 0.74 11.65
CA THR A 124 9.83 -0.60 11.05
C THR A 124 9.95 -0.53 9.52
N ILE A 125 9.20 0.39 8.88
CA ILE A 125 9.28 0.62 7.44
C ILE A 125 10.64 1.19 7.06
N ARG A 126 11.12 2.22 7.77
CA ARG A 126 12.45 2.84 7.50
C ARG A 126 13.57 1.83 7.60
N GLN A 127 13.59 0.99 8.64
CA GLN A 127 14.58 -0.07 8.80
C GLN A 127 14.51 -1.07 7.65
N ARG A 128 13.30 -1.49 7.24
CA ARG A 128 13.13 -2.43 6.12
C ARG A 128 13.58 -1.82 4.80
N ALA A 129 13.21 -0.57 4.53
CA ALA A 129 13.64 0.16 3.34
C ALA A 129 15.16 0.33 3.32
N PHE A 130 15.77 0.72 4.44
CA PHE A 130 17.22 0.84 4.57
C PHE A 130 17.94 -0.48 4.30
N ALA A 131 17.44 -1.60 4.84
CA ALA A 131 17.97 -2.93 4.56
C ALA A 131 17.88 -3.32 3.07
N GLN A 132 16.92 -2.74 2.34
CA GLN A 132 16.76 -2.89 0.89
C GLN A 132 17.46 -1.78 0.08
N GLN A 133 18.26 -0.92 0.74
CA GLN A 133 18.92 0.26 0.14
C GLN A 133 17.92 1.21 -0.56
N ARG A 134 16.75 1.38 0.03
CA ARG A 134 15.66 2.25 -0.46
C ARG A 134 15.43 3.44 0.45
N VAL A 135 14.93 4.52 -0.15
CA VAL A 135 14.46 5.73 0.55
C VAL A 135 12.94 5.86 0.37
N PRO A 136 12.15 5.78 1.45
CA PRO A 136 10.70 5.95 1.37
C PRO A 136 10.28 7.36 0.95
N VAL A 137 9.43 7.45 -0.07
CA VAL A 137 8.64 8.64 -0.40
C VAL A 137 7.25 8.46 0.21
N THR A 138 6.96 9.23 1.25
CA THR A 138 5.70 9.13 1.99
C THR A 138 4.59 9.92 1.31
N ILE A 139 3.49 9.24 1.00
CA ILE A 139 2.25 9.82 0.50
C ILE A 139 1.16 9.58 1.55
N PRO A 140 0.79 10.60 2.34
CA PRO A 140 -0.31 10.47 3.28
C PRO A 140 -1.66 10.40 2.56
N LEU A 141 -2.48 9.46 3.00
CA LEU A 141 -3.86 9.22 2.59
C LEU A 141 -4.74 9.22 3.84
N SER A 142 -5.36 10.36 4.14
CA SER A 142 -6.24 10.54 5.30
C SER A 142 -7.53 11.24 4.87
N GLY A 143 -8.66 10.89 5.49
CA GLY A 143 -9.95 11.50 5.19
C GLY A 143 -10.61 10.95 3.92
N PRO A 144 -11.44 11.77 3.23
CA PRO A 144 -12.02 11.42 1.94
C PRO A 144 -10.93 11.18 0.90
N LEU A 145 -11.04 10.09 0.14
CA LEU A 145 -10.05 9.72 -0.86
C LEU A 145 -10.35 10.44 -2.18
N ASP A 146 -9.43 11.30 -2.61
CA ASP A 146 -9.42 11.90 -3.94
C ASP A 146 -8.32 11.26 -4.77
N VAL A 147 -8.72 10.36 -5.68
CA VAL A 147 -7.79 9.63 -6.54
C VAL A 147 -7.11 10.55 -7.57
N ALA A 148 -7.77 11.62 -8.01
CA ALA A 148 -7.19 12.58 -8.94
C ALA A 148 -6.08 13.41 -8.27
N ASP A 149 -6.31 13.86 -7.03
CA ASP A 149 -5.27 14.51 -6.24
C ASP A 149 -4.09 13.57 -5.96
N LEU A 150 -4.37 12.30 -5.65
CA LEU A 150 -3.34 11.28 -5.46
C LEU A 150 -2.48 11.09 -6.72
N VAL A 151 -3.10 10.94 -7.89
CA VAL A 151 -2.40 10.83 -9.18
C VAL A 151 -1.51 12.04 -9.41
N ARG A 152 -2.04 13.26 -9.23
CA ARG A 152 -1.28 14.51 -9.36
C ARG A 152 -0.06 14.54 -8.42
N ARG A 153 -0.26 14.23 -7.14
CA ARG A 153 0.81 14.19 -6.13
C ARG A 153 1.90 13.18 -6.48
N LEU A 154 1.54 12.02 -7.02
CA LEU A 154 2.50 10.99 -7.45
C LEU A 154 3.30 11.43 -8.68
N LEU A 155 2.68 12.17 -9.60
CA LEU A 155 3.33 12.71 -10.79
C LEU A 155 4.27 13.88 -10.47
N GLU A 156 4.03 14.63 -9.39
CA GLU A 156 4.89 15.72 -8.93
C GLU A 156 6.16 15.25 -8.22
N VAL A 157 6.24 13.97 -7.83
CA VAL A 157 7.43 13.42 -7.18
C VAL A 157 8.55 13.25 -8.22
N ASP A 158 9.72 13.83 -7.94
CA ASP A 158 10.96 13.56 -8.66
C ASP A 158 11.54 12.20 -8.26
N TRP A 159 10.98 11.13 -8.86
CA TRP A 159 11.36 9.76 -8.55
C TRP A 159 12.80 9.44 -8.93
N LYS A 160 13.56 8.89 -7.96
CA LYS A 160 14.92 8.38 -8.19
C LYS A 160 14.95 6.85 -8.13
N PRO A 161 15.94 6.19 -8.75
CA PRO A 161 16.03 4.72 -8.78
C PRO A 161 16.07 4.04 -7.41
N PHE A 162 16.48 4.77 -6.35
CA PHE A 162 16.54 4.29 -4.97
C PHE A 162 15.29 4.62 -4.14
N HIS A 163 14.30 5.33 -4.70
CA HIS A 163 13.04 5.60 -4.00
C HIS A 163 12.17 4.34 -3.93
N CYS A 164 11.36 4.26 -2.87
CA CYS A 164 10.24 3.33 -2.73
C CYS A 164 8.99 4.07 -2.28
N LEU A 165 7.81 3.55 -2.59
CA LEU A 165 6.56 4.15 -2.18
C LEU A 165 6.25 3.81 -0.72
N HIS A 166 5.85 4.80 0.07
CA HIS A 166 5.28 4.59 1.39
C HIS A 166 3.91 5.27 1.48
N LEU A 167 2.85 4.48 1.58
CA LEU A 167 1.48 4.96 1.74
C LEU A 167 1.14 5.00 3.23
N ASP A 168 0.94 6.20 3.77
CA ASP A 168 0.57 6.42 5.17
C ASP A 168 -0.95 6.61 5.27
N ILE A 169 -1.64 5.56 5.69
CA ILE A 169 -3.11 5.46 5.68
C ILE A 169 -3.65 5.85 7.05
N GLY A 170 -4.24 7.04 7.11
CA GLY A 170 -5.01 7.51 8.26
C GLY A 170 -6.44 6.95 8.27
N PRO A 171 -7.28 7.42 9.22
CA PRO A 171 -8.71 7.12 9.20
C PRO A 171 -9.34 7.60 7.88
N THR A 172 -10.05 6.71 7.17
CA THR A 172 -10.78 7.04 5.93
C THR A 172 -12.25 6.65 6.04
N LEU A 173 -13.09 7.32 5.25
CA LEU A 173 -14.53 7.08 5.15
C LEU A 173 -14.90 6.18 3.95
N GLN A 174 -13.95 5.81 3.08
CA GLN A 174 -14.21 5.11 1.82
C GLN A 174 -13.34 3.84 1.67
N PRO A 175 -13.60 2.77 2.45
CA PRO A 175 -12.76 1.57 2.48
C PRO A 175 -12.68 0.82 1.14
N GLU A 176 -13.77 0.75 0.38
CA GLU A 176 -13.78 0.06 -0.93
C GLU A 176 -12.87 0.76 -1.94
N MET A 177 -13.03 2.08 -2.11
CA MET A 177 -12.18 2.88 -2.99
C MET A 177 -10.71 2.85 -2.56
N LEU A 178 -10.45 2.86 -1.25
CA LEU A 178 -9.09 2.68 -0.73
C LEU A 178 -8.53 1.31 -1.10
N SER A 179 -9.30 0.23 -0.94
CA SER A 179 -8.86 -1.13 -1.28
C SER A 179 -8.50 -1.25 -2.77
N ASP A 180 -9.31 -0.66 -3.66
CA ASP A 180 -9.05 -0.64 -5.09
C ASP A 180 -7.77 0.15 -5.41
N THR A 181 -7.63 1.33 -4.82
CA THR A 181 -6.45 2.19 -5.00
C THR A 181 -5.17 1.51 -4.51
N LEU A 182 -5.22 0.87 -3.33
CA LEU A 182 -4.10 0.11 -2.78
C LEU A 182 -3.73 -1.08 -3.67
N THR A 183 -4.71 -1.77 -4.22
CA THR A 183 -4.51 -2.89 -5.16
C THR A 183 -3.83 -2.40 -6.44
N GLN A 184 -4.35 -1.34 -7.04
CA GLN A 184 -3.78 -0.72 -8.24
C GLN A 184 -2.31 -0.31 -8.00
N LEU A 185 -2.03 0.49 -6.96
CA LEU A 185 -0.68 1.00 -6.70
C LEU A 185 0.29 -0.10 -6.26
N SER A 186 -0.11 -0.94 -5.30
CA SER A 186 0.82 -1.82 -4.59
C SER A 186 1.09 -3.12 -5.35
N LEU A 187 0.13 -3.61 -6.14
CA LEU A 187 0.28 -4.85 -6.90
C LEU A 187 0.62 -4.58 -8.37
N TRP A 188 0.00 -3.58 -8.97
CA TRP A 188 0.12 -3.31 -10.42
C TRP A 188 1.03 -2.13 -10.74
N GLY A 189 1.42 -1.33 -9.75
CA GLY A 189 2.28 -0.17 -9.97
C GLY A 189 1.62 0.92 -10.81
N VAL A 190 0.29 0.98 -10.83
CA VAL A 190 -0.48 1.96 -11.62
C VAL A 190 -1.61 2.52 -10.77
N VAL A 191 -2.06 3.73 -11.06
CA VAL A 191 -3.34 4.25 -10.54
C VAL A 191 -3.97 5.14 -11.59
N GLN A 192 -5.29 5.06 -11.69
CA GLN A 192 -6.08 5.79 -12.67
C GLN A 192 -7.13 6.66 -11.98
N ALA A 193 -7.30 7.88 -12.45
CA ALA A 193 -8.37 8.79 -12.02
C ALA A 193 -9.42 8.90 -13.14
N ALA A 194 -10.20 7.84 -13.39
CA ALA A 194 -11.07 7.79 -14.56
C ALA A 194 -12.24 8.78 -14.45
N GLN A 195 -12.73 9.08 -13.25
CA GLN A 195 -13.81 10.05 -13.04
C GLN A 195 -13.42 11.52 -13.20
N ALA A 196 -12.12 11.83 -13.26
CA ALA A 196 -11.62 13.20 -13.41
C ALA A 196 -11.27 13.49 -14.88
N ASP A 197 -9.99 13.53 -15.19
CA ASP A 197 -9.44 13.81 -16.53
C ASP A 197 -8.95 12.54 -17.25
N GLY A 198 -9.09 11.37 -16.62
CA GLY A 198 -8.56 10.11 -17.12
C GLY A 198 -7.04 9.98 -16.95
N SER A 199 -6.42 10.80 -16.08
CA SER A 199 -5.00 10.73 -15.79
C SER A 199 -4.60 9.37 -15.21
N ILE A 200 -3.42 8.91 -15.63
CA ILE A 200 -2.83 7.64 -15.21
C ILE A 200 -1.43 7.93 -14.68
N CYS A 201 -1.12 7.42 -13.49
CA CYS A 201 0.23 7.40 -12.96
C CYS A 201 0.76 5.97 -12.98
N VAL A 202 1.94 5.77 -13.57
CA VAL A 202 2.69 4.51 -13.49
C VAL A 202 3.86 4.75 -12.54
N LEU A 203 3.94 3.96 -11.48
CA LEU A 203 4.99 4.07 -10.48
C LEU A 203 6.33 3.59 -11.07
N PRO A 204 7.41 4.38 -10.95
CA PRO A 204 8.74 3.98 -11.38
C PRO A 204 9.49 3.13 -10.33
N CYS A 205 8.81 2.69 -9.27
CA CYS A 205 9.36 1.87 -8.20
C CYS A 205 8.55 0.57 -8.00
N SER A 206 9.24 -0.51 -7.63
CA SER A 206 8.65 -1.83 -7.38
C SER A 206 8.48 -2.19 -5.90
N THR A 207 8.98 -1.33 -5.01
CA THR A 207 8.88 -1.52 -3.55
C THR A 207 7.85 -0.56 -2.99
N THR A 208 6.86 -1.13 -2.29
CA THR A 208 5.76 -0.38 -1.68
C THR A 208 5.56 -0.79 -0.23
N PHE A 209 5.44 0.19 0.65
CA PHE A 209 5.10 0.01 2.05
C PHE A 209 3.74 0.64 2.31
N VAL A 210 2.87 -0.04 3.06
CA VAL A 210 1.57 0.48 3.47
C VAL A 210 1.53 0.53 4.99
N GLU A 211 1.49 1.73 5.55
CA GLU A 211 1.28 1.97 6.97
C GLU A 211 -0.21 2.17 7.22
N LEU A 212 -0.84 1.24 7.93
CA LEU A 212 -2.23 1.39 8.37
C LEU A 212 -2.24 2.01 9.78
N ALA A 213 -3.13 2.98 9.98
CA ALA A 213 -3.46 3.51 11.30
C ALA A 213 -3.86 2.40 12.29
N ASN A 214 -3.88 2.76 13.58
CA ASN A 214 -3.96 1.81 14.68
C ASN A 214 -5.31 1.07 14.73
N LEU A 215 -5.31 -0.12 15.34
CA LEU A 215 -6.38 -1.13 15.31
C LEU A 215 -7.71 -0.77 16.03
N SER A 216 -7.97 0.50 16.35
CA SER A 216 -9.30 0.95 16.76
C SER A 216 -10.33 0.88 15.61
N THR A 217 -9.88 0.61 14.38
CA THR A 217 -10.70 0.47 13.16
C THR A 217 -10.65 -0.95 12.61
N ARG A 218 -11.55 -1.84 13.07
CA ARG A 218 -11.77 -3.17 12.44
C ARG A 218 -11.94 -3.05 10.91
N LEU A 219 -12.54 -1.95 10.46
CA LEU A 219 -12.76 -1.59 9.06
C LEU A 219 -11.50 -1.64 8.17
N LEU A 220 -10.32 -1.29 8.70
CA LEU A 220 -9.08 -1.31 7.91
C LEU A 220 -8.48 -2.72 7.80
N LEU A 221 -8.73 -3.58 8.79
CA LEU A 221 -8.36 -4.99 8.71
C LEU A 221 -9.30 -5.79 7.81
N ASP A 222 -10.55 -5.35 7.72
CA ASP A 222 -11.56 -5.98 6.87
C ASP A 222 -11.46 -5.58 5.40
N LEU A 223 -10.54 -4.67 5.04
CA LEU A 223 -10.27 -4.30 3.65
C LEU A 223 -9.94 -5.55 2.82
N PRO A 224 -10.57 -5.72 1.63
CA PRO A 224 -10.22 -6.80 0.71
C PRO A 224 -8.71 -6.87 0.42
N PHE A 225 -8.05 -5.72 0.28
CA PHE A 225 -6.59 -5.63 0.13
C PHE A 225 -5.81 -6.30 1.27
N CYS A 226 -6.24 -6.11 2.53
CA CYS A 226 -5.59 -6.71 3.70
C CYS A 226 -5.81 -8.23 3.79
N ARG A 227 -6.84 -8.77 3.12
CA ARG A 227 -7.03 -10.22 2.97
C ARG A 227 -6.05 -10.81 1.96
N LEU A 228 -5.70 -10.05 0.91
CA LEU A 228 -4.69 -10.42 -0.08
C LEU A 228 -3.27 -10.30 0.49
N VAL A 229 -3.04 -9.28 1.32
CA VAL A 229 -1.73 -8.98 1.92
C VAL A 229 -1.91 -8.74 3.42
N PRO A 230 -1.83 -9.81 4.24
CA PRO A 230 -2.04 -9.72 5.68
C PRO A 230 -1.06 -8.72 6.34
N PRO A 231 -1.56 -7.78 7.16
CA PRO A 231 -0.71 -6.78 7.78
C PRO A 231 0.15 -7.36 8.89
N LYS A 232 1.44 -6.99 8.90
CA LYS A 232 2.35 -7.25 10.02
C LYS A 232 1.97 -6.35 11.19
N ARG A 233 1.56 -6.97 12.30
CA ARG A 233 1.26 -6.27 13.55
C ARG A 233 2.55 -5.93 14.29
N VAL A 234 2.80 -4.64 14.45
CA VAL A 234 3.91 -4.09 15.23
C VAL A 234 3.42 -3.84 16.65
N ARG A 235 4.15 -4.36 17.63
CA ARG A 235 3.94 -4.08 19.05
C ARG A 235 5.13 -3.33 19.58
N PHE A 236 4.88 -2.41 20.51
CA PHE A 236 5.97 -1.74 21.18
C PHE A 236 6.68 -2.72 22.12
N GLU A 237 7.98 -2.88 21.89
CA GLU A 237 8.86 -3.62 22.77
C GLU A 237 10.03 -2.71 23.15
N MET A 238 10.27 -2.52 24.45
CA MET A 238 11.36 -1.65 24.91
C MET A 238 12.72 -2.11 24.41
N ARG A 239 12.91 -3.41 24.19
CA ARG A 239 14.14 -3.96 23.61
C ARG A 239 14.36 -3.59 22.14
N ALA A 240 13.30 -3.23 21.42
CA ALA A 240 13.36 -2.72 20.06
C ALA A 240 13.46 -1.18 19.99
N PHE A 241 13.39 -0.50 21.14
CA PHE A 241 13.52 0.96 21.19
C PHE A 241 14.97 1.36 20.94
N GLN A 242 15.20 2.03 19.82
CA GLN A 242 16.52 2.50 19.44
C GLN A 242 16.94 3.70 20.29
N VAL A 243 18.12 3.58 20.90
CA VAL A 243 18.73 4.66 21.67
C VAL A 243 19.91 5.20 20.89
N SER A 244 19.95 6.52 20.73
CA SER A 244 21.09 7.18 20.07
C SER A 244 22.37 7.04 20.90
N ASP A 245 23.47 6.71 20.22
CA ASP A 245 24.82 6.73 20.80
C ASP A 245 25.34 8.15 21.04
N ASN A 246 24.62 9.19 20.60
CA ASN A 246 24.98 10.57 20.86
C ASN A 246 24.70 10.91 22.34
N PRO A 247 25.73 11.20 23.17
CA PRO A 247 25.56 11.51 24.59
C PRO A 247 24.67 12.73 24.86
N ARG A 248 24.49 13.60 23.86
CA ARG A 248 23.67 14.82 23.93
C ARG A 248 22.23 14.61 23.45
N SER A 249 21.86 13.40 23.03
CA SER A 249 20.48 13.11 22.65
C SER A 249 19.54 13.24 23.88
N PRO A 250 18.27 13.66 23.69
CA PRO A 250 17.32 13.79 24.80
C PRO A 250 17.15 12.49 25.59
N VAL A 251 17.12 11.34 24.89
CA VAL A 251 17.02 10.02 25.52
C VAL A 251 18.22 9.75 26.42
N GLN A 252 19.45 10.01 25.95
CA GLN A 252 20.66 9.84 26.76
C GLN A 252 20.68 10.78 27.97
N ALA A 253 20.23 12.03 27.82
CA ALA A 253 20.14 12.95 28.95
C ALA A 253 19.20 12.44 30.05
N VAL A 254 18.02 11.95 29.67
CA VAL A 254 17.05 11.35 30.61
C VAL A 254 17.63 10.07 31.24
N CYS A 255 18.20 9.18 30.43
CA CYS A 255 18.75 7.92 30.95
C CYS A 255 19.94 8.15 31.90
N CYS A 256 20.78 9.15 31.64
CA CYS A 256 21.86 9.54 32.56
C CYS A 256 21.32 10.01 33.93
N MET A 257 20.21 10.76 33.94
CA MET A 257 19.55 11.14 35.20
C MET A 257 18.93 9.92 35.90
N LEU A 258 18.25 9.04 35.15
CA LEU A 258 17.66 7.82 35.69
C LEU A 258 18.72 6.84 36.22
N ASP A 259 19.89 6.74 35.58
CA ASP A 259 21.00 5.92 36.06
C ASP A 259 21.57 6.48 37.37
N ALA A 260 21.69 7.80 37.49
CA ALA A 260 22.11 8.44 38.73
C ALA A 260 21.08 8.23 39.86
N LEU A 261 19.79 8.24 39.54
CA LEU A 261 18.70 7.92 40.46
C LEU A 261 18.76 6.46 40.90
N ASP A 262 18.86 5.52 39.96
CA ASP A 262 18.91 4.07 40.20
C ASP A 262 20.13 3.69 41.06
N ARG A 263 21.26 4.36 40.86
CA ARG A 263 22.48 4.19 41.68
C ARG A 263 22.48 5.01 42.98
N ASN A 264 21.44 5.79 43.25
CA ASN A 264 21.32 6.69 44.40
C ASN A 264 22.50 7.69 44.53
N THR A 265 22.98 8.22 43.40
CA THR A 265 24.13 9.15 43.33
C THR A 265 23.75 10.59 43.04
N LEU A 266 22.47 10.89 42.78
CA LEU A 266 22.00 12.25 42.47
C LEU A 266 22.44 13.30 43.49
N ASN A 267 22.44 12.95 44.78
CA ASN A 267 22.80 13.87 45.86
C ASN A 267 24.31 13.98 46.10
N SER A 268 25.11 13.04 45.57
CA SER A 268 26.55 12.95 45.84
C SER A 268 27.41 13.33 44.63
N ARG A 269 26.91 13.18 43.40
CA ARG A 269 27.62 13.51 42.16
C ARG A 269 26.65 14.00 41.09
N ALA A 270 27.07 15.03 40.36
CA ALA A 270 26.34 15.50 39.19
C ALA A 270 26.28 14.39 38.10
N PRO A 271 25.11 14.13 37.49
CA PRO A 271 25.01 13.19 36.38
C PRO A 271 25.85 13.63 35.18
N LYS A 272 26.51 12.68 34.50
CA LYS A 272 27.42 12.93 33.37
C LYS A 272 26.68 13.16 32.03
N ILE A 273 25.71 14.06 32.03
CA ILE A 273 24.87 14.35 30.86
C ILE A 273 25.74 14.96 29.75
N GLY A 274 25.61 14.45 28.52
CA GLY A 274 26.34 14.98 27.37
C GLY A 274 27.83 14.63 27.31
N VAL A 275 28.35 13.86 28.28
CA VAL A 275 29.78 13.48 28.35
C VAL A 275 29.98 12.05 27.85
N THR A 276 29.25 11.09 28.41
CA THR A 276 29.35 9.67 28.04
C THR A 276 27.96 9.12 27.79
N ALA A 277 27.76 8.50 26.63
CA ALA A 277 26.55 7.76 26.34
C ALA A 277 26.51 6.49 27.20
N LEU A 278 25.34 6.22 27.78
CA LEU A 278 25.04 4.91 28.35
C LEU A 278 24.82 3.92 27.21
N SER A 279 25.07 2.63 27.47
CA SER A 279 24.76 1.59 26.51
C SER A 279 23.25 1.53 26.26
N GLU A 280 22.87 1.18 25.02
CA GLU A 280 21.46 1.03 24.63
C GLU A 280 20.71 0.10 25.58
N ALA A 281 21.28 -1.06 25.92
CA ALA A 281 20.68 -2.01 26.85
C ALA A 281 20.38 -1.38 28.23
N ARG A 282 21.30 -0.56 28.75
CA ARG A 282 21.10 0.12 30.04
C ARG A 282 20.02 1.19 29.96
N CYS A 283 19.98 1.96 28.88
CA CYS A 283 18.92 2.94 28.64
C CYS A 283 17.55 2.25 28.55
N GLN A 284 17.44 1.16 27.80
CA GLN A 284 16.22 0.36 27.69
C GLN A 284 15.76 -0.18 29.05
N ASP A 285 16.68 -0.71 29.87
CA ASP A 285 16.36 -1.20 31.22
C ASP A 285 15.82 -0.08 32.13
N LEU A 286 16.45 1.10 32.10
CA LEU A 286 16.04 2.26 32.88
C LEU A 286 14.67 2.79 32.44
N LEU A 287 14.44 2.93 31.13
CA LEU A 287 13.15 3.38 30.60
C LEU A 287 12.04 2.37 30.89
N GLN A 288 12.33 1.06 30.82
CA GLN A 288 11.39 0.01 31.20
C GLN A 288 10.98 0.13 32.67
N ALA A 289 11.97 0.31 33.56
CA ALA A 289 11.76 0.34 35.00
C ALA A 289 11.00 1.59 35.46
N TYR A 290 11.37 2.77 34.94
CA TYR A 290 10.92 4.05 35.47
C TYR A 290 9.82 4.73 34.66
N VAL A 291 9.71 4.47 33.36
CA VAL A 291 8.73 5.13 32.48
C VAL A 291 7.58 4.18 32.17
N VAL A 292 7.87 3.05 31.53
CA VAL A 292 6.84 2.13 31.02
C VAL A 292 6.01 1.51 32.15
N ARG A 293 6.68 0.94 33.17
CA ARG A 293 5.95 0.34 34.31
C ARG A 293 5.09 1.36 35.05
N ARG A 294 5.53 2.62 35.17
CA ARG A 294 4.73 3.66 35.84
C ARG A 294 3.54 4.10 35.00
N MET A 295 3.67 4.17 33.68
CA MET A 295 2.53 4.46 32.79
C MET A 295 1.47 3.35 32.84
N GLN A 296 1.89 2.08 32.92
CA GLN A 296 0.98 0.94 33.05
C GLN A 296 0.23 0.88 34.40
N HIS A 297 0.79 1.45 35.47
CA HIS A 297 0.12 1.54 36.77
C HIS A 297 -0.79 2.78 36.91
N ALA A 298 -0.69 3.75 35.99
CA ALA A 298 -1.49 4.96 35.97
C ALA A 298 -2.71 4.88 35.02
N SER A 299 -2.86 3.77 34.30
CA SER A 299 -3.95 3.46 33.38
C SER A 299 -4.93 2.48 34.02
#